data_AF-A0A1I6QH29-F1
#
_entry.id   AF-A0A1I6QH29-F1
#
_cell.length_a   1.000
_cell.length_b   1.000
_cell.length_c   1.000
_cell.angle_alpha   90.00
_cell.angle_beta   90.00
_cell.angle_gamma   90.00
#
_symmetry.space_group_name_H-M   'P 1'
#
loop_
_entity.id
_entity.type
_entity.pdbx_description
1 polymer ?
#
loop_
_entity_poly.entity_id
_entity_poly.type
_entity_poly.pdbx_seq_one_letter_code
_entity_poly.pdbx_strand_id
1 'polypeptide(L)'
;MYIWLLLILALISLACFSESKVPRKKLKLLLSFGAAMSLSVLMEAVTYMFVERHVLEGLLVVIVYFVIPLITFIPGQLLLFDIRLFHQD
;
A
#
# COMPACT_ATOMS: atom_id res chain seq x y z
N MET A 1 14.17 0.06 -5.95
CA MET A 1 12.82 0.58 -6.28
C MET A 1 11.91 0.63 -5.06
N TYR A 2 12.19 -0.18 -4.03
CA TYR A 2 11.47 -0.31 -2.76
C TYR A 2 11.12 1.00 -2.05
N ILE A 3 12.07 1.93 -1.98
CA ILE A 3 11.89 3.20 -1.28
C ILE A 3 10.73 4.01 -1.86
N TRP A 4 10.54 3.99 -3.19
CA TRP A 4 9.48 4.76 -3.83
C TRP A 4 8.09 4.20 -3.52
N LEU A 5 7.92 2.88 -3.59
CA LEU A 5 6.66 2.24 -3.23
C LEU A 5 6.34 2.47 -1.74
N LEU A 6 7.33 2.30 -0.86
CA LEU A 6 7.17 2.54 0.56
C LEU A 6 6.74 3.97 0.87
N LEU A 7 7.37 4.97 0.20
CA LEU A 7 6.99 6.37 0.34
C LEU A 7 5.54 6.61 -0.08
N ILE A 8 5.10 6.03 -1.20
CA ILE A 8 3.71 6.16 -1.66
C ILE A 8 2.73 5.55 -0.65
N LEU A 9 2.99 4.34 -0.17
CA LEU A 9 2.13 3.66 0.81
C LEU A 9 2.12 4.39 2.17
N ALA A 10 3.24 4.99 2.57
CA ALA A 10 3.34 5.83 3.76
C ALA A 10 2.49 7.10 3.63
N LEU A 11 2.53 7.77 2.47
CA LEU A 11 1.69 8.94 2.21
C LEU A 11 0.20 8.60 2.24
N ILE A 12 -0.20 7.45 1.66
CA ILE A 12 -1.59 6.96 1.74
C ILE A 12 -2.00 6.72 3.20
N SER A 13 -1.12 6.09 3.98
CA SER A 13 -1.36 5.84 5.42
C SER A 13 -1.54 7.14 6.21
N LEU A 14 -0.73 8.15 5.92
CA LEU A 14 -0.80 9.48 6.55
C LEU A 14 -2.07 10.23 6.16
N ALA A 15 -2.45 10.19 4.88
CA ALA A 15 -3.69 10.79 4.39
C ALA A 15 -4.91 10.17 5.09
N CYS A 16 -4.97 8.84 5.15
CA CYS A 16 -6.06 8.13 5.85
C CYS A 16 -6.08 8.44 7.35
N PHE A 17 -4.91 8.55 7.98
CA PHE A 17 -4.81 8.92 9.39
C PHE A 17 -5.33 10.33 9.67
N SER A 18 -5.09 11.28 8.76
CA SER A 18 -5.56 12.66 8.88
C SER A 18 -7.09 12.74 8.82
N GLU A 19 -7.73 11.96 7.95
CA GLU A 19 -9.19 11.97 7.79
C GLU A 19 -9.95 11.11 8.82
N SER A 20 -9.31 10.06 9.33
CA SER A 20 -9.96 9.13 10.26
C SER A 20 -10.48 9.84 11.51
N LYS A 21 -11.65 9.44 12.02
CA LYS A 21 -12.21 9.92 13.31
C LYS A 21 -12.22 8.83 14.41
N VAL A 22 -11.57 7.70 14.17
CA VAL A 22 -11.73 6.47 14.96
C VAL A 22 -10.88 6.51 16.24
N PRO A 23 -11.30 5.89 17.36
CA PRO A 23 -10.43 5.69 18.52
C PRO A 23 -9.17 4.87 18.19
N ARG A 24 -8.08 5.08 18.95
CA ARG A 24 -6.78 4.39 18.81
C ARG A 24 -6.06 4.61 17.47
N LYS A 25 -6.19 5.79 16.85
CA LYS A 25 -5.54 6.15 15.56
C LYS A 25 -4.04 5.85 15.50
N LYS A 26 -3.30 6.06 16.59
CA LYS A 26 -1.84 5.81 16.66
C LYS A 26 -1.48 4.34 16.46
N LEU A 27 -2.25 3.43 17.07
CA LEU A 27 -2.04 1.99 16.91
C LEU A 27 -2.35 1.53 15.48
N LYS A 28 -3.44 2.06 14.90
CA LYS A 28 -3.81 1.80 13.50
C LYS A 28 -2.77 2.32 12.51
N LEU A 29 -2.21 3.50 12.78
CA LEU A 29 -1.12 4.06 12.00
C LEU A 29 0.13 3.17 12.03
N LEU A 30 0.52 2.67 13.21
CA LEU A 30 1.64 1.72 13.34
C LEU A 30 1.39 0.43 12.56
N LEU A 31 0.19 -0.15 12.67
CA LEU A 31 -0.20 -1.33 11.89
C LEU A 31 -0.16 -1.06 10.38
N SER A 32 -0.63 0.12 9.96
CA SER A 32 -0.59 0.56 8.57
C SER A 32 0.84 0.67 8.03
N PHE A 33 1.74 1.30 8.79
CA PHE A 33 3.16 1.38 8.42
C PHE A 33 3.82 0.01 8.36
N GLY A 34 3.51 -0.87 9.31
CA GLY A 34 3.98 -2.26 9.28
C GLY A 34 3.49 -2.99 8.02
N ALA A 35 2.22 -2.84 7.67
CA ALA A 35 1.66 -3.41 6.44
C ALA A 35 2.32 -2.81 5.18
N ALA A 36 2.57 -1.51 5.13
CA ALA A 36 3.24 -0.84 4.01
C ALA A 36 4.68 -1.36 3.81
N MET A 37 5.44 -1.54 4.90
CA MET A 37 6.77 -2.12 4.84
C MET A 37 6.73 -3.57 4.35
N SER A 38 5.91 -4.42 4.97
CA SER A 38 5.78 -5.83 4.58
C SER A 38 5.35 -5.99 3.12
N LEU A 39 4.40 -5.18 2.67
CA LEU A 39 3.93 -5.20 1.28
C LEU A 39 5.03 -4.75 0.31
N SER A 40 5.79 -3.70 0.68
CA SER A 40 6.89 -3.22 -0.16
C SER A 40 8.00 -4.26 -0.31
N VAL A 41 8.35 -4.97 0.79
CA VAL A 41 9.37 -6.02 0.78
C VAL A 41 8.89 -7.21 -0.03
N LEU A 42 7.62 -7.59 0.14
CA LEU A 42 7.02 -8.67 -0.62
C LEU A 42 7.02 -8.38 -2.13
N MET A 43 6.67 -7.15 -2.54
CA MET A 43 6.67 -6.75 -3.94
C MET A 43 8.06 -6.68 -4.55
N GLU A 44 9.07 -6.31 -3.78
CA GLU A 44 10.46 -6.40 -4.22
C GLU A 44 10.88 -7.85 -4.44
N ALA A 45 10.60 -8.76 -3.51
CA ALA A 45 10.91 -10.18 -3.64
C ALA A 45 10.17 -10.83 -4.82
N VAL A 46 8.87 -10.54 -4.97
CA VAL A 46 8.03 -11.03 -6.08
C VAL A 46 8.58 -10.55 -7.41
N THR A 47 8.87 -9.26 -7.52
CA THR A 47 9.39 -8.67 -8.76
C THR A 47 10.75 -9.25 -9.13
N TYR A 48 11.65 -9.38 -8.15
CA TYR A 48 12.94 -10.02 -8.35
C TYR A 48 12.78 -11.44 -8.93
N MET A 49 11.94 -12.27 -8.33
CA MET A 49 11.71 -13.64 -8.80
C MET A 49 11.11 -13.72 -10.21
N PHE A 50 10.15 -12.84 -10.55
CA PHE A 50 9.51 -12.88 -11.86
C PHE A 50 10.38 -12.30 -12.98
N VAL A 51 11.22 -11.31 -12.67
CA VAL A 51 12.21 -10.78 -13.62
C VAL A 51 13.31 -11.81 -13.86
N GLU A 52 13.83 -12.45 -12.81
CA GLU A 52 14.86 -13.49 -12.92
C GLU A 52 14.40 -14.70 -13.74
N ARG A 53 13.09 -15.02 -13.69
CA ARG A 53 12.49 -16.09 -14.49
C ARG A 53 12.10 -15.66 -15.92
N HIS A 54 12.45 -14.45 -16.35
CA HIS A 54 12.05 -13.89 -17.66
C HIS A 54 10.52 -13.89 -17.89
N VAL A 55 9.72 -13.83 -16.82
CA VAL A 55 8.25 -13.86 -16.91
C VAL A 55 7.67 -12.46 -17.03
N LEU A 56 8.32 -11.46 -16.44
CA LEU A 56 7.90 -10.05 -16.50
C LEU A 56 9.02 -9.20 -17.09
N GLU A 57 8.71 -8.44 -18.13
CA GLU A 57 9.63 -7.46 -18.74
C GLU A 57 8.99 -6.08 -18.86
N GLY A 58 9.82 -5.03 -18.71
CA GLY A 58 9.45 -3.65 -18.99
C GLY A 58 8.23 -3.15 -18.21
N LEU A 59 7.17 -2.75 -18.93
CA LEU A 59 5.97 -2.13 -18.36
C LEU A 59 5.22 -3.04 -17.37
N LEU A 60 5.24 -4.35 -17.63
CA LEU A 60 4.56 -5.35 -16.80
C LEU A 60 5.15 -5.40 -15.38
N VAL A 61 6.47 -5.22 -15.26
CA VAL A 61 7.15 -5.10 -13.96
C VAL A 61 6.64 -3.90 -13.18
N VAL A 62 6.47 -2.75 -13.84
CA VAL A 62 5.98 -1.51 -13.22
C VAL A 62 4.54 -1.69 -12.72
N ILE A 63 3.68 -2.35 -13.50
CA ILE A 63 2.29 -2.61 -13.12
C ILE A 63 2.22 -3.52 -11.90
N VAL A 64 2.94 -4.64 -11.93
CA VAL A 64 2.96 -5.59 -10.80
C VAL A 64 3.55 -4.93 -9.56
N TYR A 65 4.59 -4.11 -9.73
CA TYR A 65 5.28 -3.48 -8.62
C TYR A 65 4.57 -2.29 -7.99
N PHE A 66 3.85 -1.47 -8.77
CA PHE A 66 3.18 -0.27 -8.24
C PHE A 66 1.67 -0.41 -8.21
N VAL A 67 1.04 -0.89 -9.28
CA VAL A 67 -0.42 -0.84 -9.42
C VAL A 67 -1.10 -1.85 -8.51
N ILE A 68 -0.61 -3.09 -8.48
CA ILE A 68 -1.18 -4.15 -7.63
C ILE A 68 -1.12 -3.79 -6.13
N PRO A 69 0.03 -3.40 -5.56
CA PRO A 69 0.07 -3.03 -4.15
C PRO A 69 -0.78 -1.79 -3.85
N LEU A 70 -0.91 -0.83 -4.76
CA LEU A 70 -1.81 0.31 -4.55
C LEU A 70 -3.28 -0.10 -4.49
N ILE A 71 -3.75 -0.91 -5.44
CA ILE A 71 -5.15 -1.36 -5.52
C ILE A 71 -5.51 -2.24 -4.32
N THR A 72 -4.57 -3.00 -3.78
CA THR A 72 -4.81 -3.85 -2.60
C THR A 72 -4.71 -3.07 -1.29
N PHE A 73 -3.78 -2.12 -1.20
CA PHE A 73 -3.53 -1.36 0.02
C PHE A 73 -4.59 -0.29 0.28
N ILE A 74 -5.01 0.47 -0.74
CA ILE A 74 -5.97 1.59 -0.58
C ILE A 74 -7.29 1.13 0.07
N PRO A 75 -8.00 0.09 -0.42
CA PRO A 75 -9.22 -0.42 0.23
C PRO A 75 -8.97 -0.89 1.66
N GLY A 76 -7.84 -1.54 1.91
CA GLY A 76 -7.46 -1.99 3.25
C GLY A 76 -7.28 -0.82 4.22
N GLN A 77 -6.68 0.28 3.77
CA GLN A 77 -6.52 1.50 4.56
C GLN A 77 -7.85 2.16 4.90
N LEU A 78 -8.72 2.27 3.91
CA LEU A 78 -10.04 2.86 4.08
C LEU A 78 -10.87 2.08 5.09
N LEU A 79 -10.85 0.75 5.02
CA LEU A 79 -11.50 -0.14 6.00
C LEU A 79 -10.87 -0.02 7.39
N LEU A 80 -9.53 -0.02 7.47
CA LEU A 80 -8.81 0.08 8.74
C LEU A 80 -9.12 1.39 9.47
N PHE A 81 -9.21 2.49 8.73
CA PHE A 81 -9.45 3.83 9.27
C PHE A 81 -10.94 4.22 9.30
N ASP A 82 -11.85 3.31 8.92
CA ASP A 82 -13.30 3.52 8.84
C ASP A 82 -13.67 4.79 8.05
N ILE A 83 -12.98 4.98 6.92
CA ILE A 83 -13.19 6.13 6.02
C ILE A 83 -14.25 5.73 5.01
N ARG A 84 -15.40 6.40 5.06
CA ARG A 84 -16.46 6.23 4.07
C ARG A 84 -16.15 7.10 2.85
N LEU A 85 -15.79 6.47 1.74
CA LEU A 85 -15.55 7.15 0.45
C LEU A 85 -16.82 7.80 -0.13
N PHE A 86 -17.98 7.26 0.22
CA PHE A 86 -19.27 7.81 -0.17
C PHE A 86 -19.97 8.30 1.10
N HIS A 87 -19.99 9.62 1.28
CA HIS A 87 -21.02 10.28 2.08
C HIS A 87 -22.33 10.07 1.32
N GLN A 88 -23.17 9.16 1.79
CA GLN A 88 -24.60 9.25 1.50
C GLN A 88 -25.13 10.37 2.40
N ASP A 89 -25.19 11.57 1.85
CA ASP A 89 -26.13 12.61 2.29
C ASP A 89 -27.54 12.27 1.75
#